data_AF-A0A168AAJ5-F1
#
_entry.id   AF-A0A168AAJ5-F1
#
_cell.length_a   1.000
_cell.length_b   1.000
_cell.length_c   1.000
_cell.angle_alpha   90.00
_cell.angle_beta   90.00
_cell.angle_gamma   90.00
#
_symmetry.space_group_name_H-M   'P 1'
#
loop_
_entity.id
_entity.type
_entity.pdbx_description
1 polymer ?
#
loop_
_entity_poly.entity_id
_entity_poly.type
_entity_poly.pdbx_seq_one_letter_code
_entity_poly.pdbx_strand_id
1 'polypeptide(L)'
;MSGTSNLSRPAATAASSVSGAKDGPSTPEFLAMKEAVLAAPTPEQAALTSESLLKPQDTQQHERRASVSLVQQPAQQQPVHFVREKGQWNIARDTQLVNNLSWVVGFMELANAGDFAANVWNDIPVPVYAIVFMAIGGTVAGILSIFAFRDCRRACYNVRYLRKQRLLLLEEKRRRQARSEPNLEMDVILAINFREMGTETVTRWIMDLLMGCGAILICVGTYMAIGGANHHVWLASNLLSGYIGNAPIAVFGLFNASWAVFIFAKAQRHVCASELVLGPCRAAALVKRRARKVQVFSVINGTSTVLGGVGSMVTATQWWGYVILIPVIISSIFCNIWWRKMMGYTRSEGHPAINREELVPALEFAAAAEAASSRDPEAAAQWYSAVPETLVDMLDFLAQHSLFPRFCRDVMSNPDYCEALGGGDLADHTELAVSPHNIFALPAAWHPALMEIAKSIVQNIEADHFKNRERYLAELLGTYCAMVYRDKHAREAASSRHQEKTTVEEASSST
;
A
#
# COMPACT_ATOMS: atom_id res chain seq x y z
N MET A 1 -54.62 -0.56 64.30
CA MET A 1 -53.93 0.66 64.77
C MET A 1 -53.12 1.18 63.60
N SER A 2 -53.80 1.92 62.72
CA SER A 2 -53.68 3.38 62.56
C SER A 2 -52.73 3.66 61.39
N GLY A 3 -53.13 4.20 60.24
CA GLY A 3 -54.43 4.70 59.79
C GLY A 3 -54.27 5.37 58.41
N THR A 4 -55.41 5.51 57.74
CA THR A 4 -55.78 6.52 56.72
C THR A 4 -54.94 6.61 55.43
N SER A 5 -55.43 6.23 54.24
CA SER A 5 -56.50 6.82 53.39
C SER A 5 -56.24 8.26 52.92
N ASN A 6 -55.96 8.48 51.62
CA ASN A 6 -56.90 9.13 50.69
C ASN A 6 -56.32 9.43 49.29
N LEU A 7 -57.26 9.28 48.34
CA LEU A 7 -57.42 9.84 46.99
C LEU A 7 -56.39 10.86 46.47
N SER A 8 -56.05 10.75 45.17
CA SER A 8 -56.57 11.66 44.11
C SER A 8 -55.90 11.41 42.75
N ARG A 9 -56.70 11.19 41.70
CA ARG A 9 -56.35 11.47 40.28
C ARG A 9 -56.74 12.93 40.00
N PRO A 10 -56.02 13.68 39.16
CA PRO A 10 -56.50 13.83 37.77
C PRO A 10 -55.44 14.06 36.67
N ALA A 11 -55.88 13.75 35.44
CA ALA A 11 -55.67 14.36 34.11
C ALA A 11 -54.32 14.96 33.64
N ALA A 12 -53.93 14.52 32.42
CA ALA A 12 -53.35 15.23 31.26
C ALA A 12 -52.20 16.25 31.50
N THR A 13 -51.10 16.29 30.73
CA THR A 13 -51.03 16.59 29.29
C THR A 13 -49.56 16.54 28.82
N ALA A 14 -49.35 16.27 27.53
CA ALA A 14 -48.26 16.74 26.66
C ALA A 14 -46.80 16.28 26.88
N ALA A 15 -46.36 15.42 25.96
CA ALA A 15 -45.14 15.49 25.15
C ALA A 15 -43.96 16.37 25.62
N SER A 16 -42.82 15.73 25.86
CA SER A 16 -41.56 16.16 25.25
C SER A 16 -40.56 15.00 25.18
N SER A 17 -40.03 14.79 23.99
CA SER A 17 -38.96 13.87 23.65
C SER A 17 -37.62 14.45 24.11
N VAL A 18 -36.91 13.76 25.00
CA VAL A 18 -35.49 14.03 25.30
C VAL A 18 -34.73 12.71 25.16
N SER A 19 -33.96 12.60 24.09
CA SER A 19 -32.97 11.54 23.87
C SER A 19 -31.77 11.78 24.79
N GLY A 20 -31.63 10.94 25.81
CA GLY A 20 -30.48 10.92 26.70
C GLY A 20 -29.24 10.37 26.00
N ALA A 21 -28.17 11.17 26.08
CA ALA A 21 -26.81 10.79 25.82
C ALA A 21 -26.38 9.60 26.70
N LYS A 22 -25.55 8.71 26.12
CA LYS A 22 -24.60 7.89 26.89
C LYS A 22 -23.27 7.87 26.15
N ASP A 23 -22.30 8.48 26.81
CA ASP A 23 -20.91 8.64 26.43
C ASP A 23 -20.21 7.30 26.16
N GLY A 24 -19.49 7.23 25.04
CA GLY A 24 -18.48 6.22 24.76
C GLY A 24 -17.08 6.73 25.14
N PRO A 25 -16.16 5.86 25.57
CA PRO A 25 -14.90 6.28 26.19
C PRO A 25 -13.93 6.90 25.19
N SER A 26 -13.45 8.09 25.56
CA SER A 26 -12.41 8.89 24.92
C SER A 26 -11.08 8.14 24.79
N THR A 27 -10.59 8.06 23.55
CA THR A 27 -9.25 7.57 23.17
C THR A 27 -8.20 8.66 23.46
N PRO A 28 -6.95 8.34 23.86
CA PRO A 28 -5.96 9.37 24.19
C PRO A 28 -5.51 10.14 22.92
N GLU A 29 -5.64 11.46 22.96
CA GLU A 29 -5.02 12.37 22.01
C GLU A 29 -3.49 12.29 22.11
N PHE A 30 -2.84 11.87 21.01
CA PHE A 30 -1.41 12.08 20.85
C PHE A 30 -1.19 13.50 20.29
N LEU A 31 -0.48 14.31 21.08
CA LEU A 31 -0.07 15.68 20.78
C LEU A 31 0.56 15.80 19.37
N ALA A 32 -0.13 16.55 18.50
CA ALA A 32 0.42 17.02 17.24
C ALA A 32 1.56 18.01 17.53
N MET A 33 2.79 17.60 17.25
CA MET A 33 3.95 18.48 17.27
C MET A 33 3.78 19.51 16.14
N LYS A 34 3.47 20.75 16.54
CA LYS A 34 3.23 21.90 15.68
C LYS A 34 4.58 22.44 15.18
N GLU A 35 5.01 21.98 14.01
CA GLU A 35 6.17 22.56 13.33
C GLU A 35 5.72 23.78 12.51
N ALA A 36 6.41 24.90 12.71
CA ALA A 36 6.04 26.21 12.20
C ALA A 36 6.08 26.25 10.66
N VAL A 37 4.94 26.58 10.06
CA VAL A 37 4.80 26.88 8.64
C VAL A 37 5.46 28.24 8.40
N LEU A 38 6.53 28.25 7.59
CA LEU A 38 7.08 29.48 7.00
C LEU A 38 6.03 30.06 6.05
N ALA A 39 5.65 31.32 6.28
CA ALA A 39 4.70 32.06 5.45
C ALA A 39 5.25 32.26 4.03
N ALA A 40 4.38 32.11 3.03
CA ALA A 40 4.69 32.38 1.63
C ALA A 40 4.85 33.90 1.37
N PRO A 41 5.72 34.33 0.45
CA PRO A 41 5.78 35.71 0.02
C PRO A 41 4.57 36.08 -0.85
N THR A 42 4.04 37.28 -0.63
CA THR A 42 2.86 37.86 -1.29
C THR A 42 3.16 38.16 -2.78
N PRO A 43 2.16 38.11 -3.70
CA PRO A 43 2.34 38.22 -5.15
C PRO A 43 3.05 39.50 -5.66
N GLU A 44 3.11 40.56 -4.86
CA GLU A 44 3.78 41.82 -5.24
C GLU A 44 5.32 41.72 -5.23
N GLN A 45 5.91 40.77 -4.50
CA GLN A 45 7.38 40.64 -4.43
C GLN A 45 7.97 39.80 -5.57
N ALA A 46 7.15 39.05 -6.30
CA ALA A 46 7.58 38.29 -7.48
C ALA A 46 7.60 39.15 -8.77
N ALA A 47 6.87 40.27 -8.80
CA ALA A 47 6.76 41.11 -9.98
C ALA A 47 7.99 42.02 -10.22
N LEU A 48 8.77 42.33 -9.19
CA LEU A 48 9.89 43.28 -9.27
C LEU A 48 11.23 42.65 -9.69
N THR A 49 11.33 41.33 -9.81
CA THR A 49 12.58 40.65 -10.20
C THR A 49 12.60 40.18 -11.66
N SER A 50 11.51 40.39 -12.41
CA SER A 50 11.36 39.89 -13.78
C SER A 50 11.50 40.96 -14.88
N GLU A 51 11.65 42.24 -14.52
CA GLU A 51 11.71 43.34 -15.51
C GLU A 51 13.10 43.70 -16.04
N SER A 52 14.19 43.11 -15.55
CA SER A 52 15.53 43.40 -16.07
C SER A 52 16.13 42.20 -16.81
N LEU A 53 15.64 41.88 -18.01
CA LEU A 53 16.39 41.25 -19.11
C LEU A 53 15.47 40.99 -20.31
N LEU A 54 15.15 42.06 -21.04
CA LEU A 54 14.55 41.98 -22.37
C LEU A 54 15.34 42.87 -23.33
N LYS A 55 16.03 42.24 -24.28
CA LYS A 55 16.30 42.82 -25.60
C LYS A 55 15.95 41.78 -26.68
N PRO A 56 15.48 42.24 -27.87
CA PRO A 56 14.68 41.42 -28.77
C PRO A 56 15.49 40.86 -29.94
N GLN A 57 15.13 39.66 -30.43
CA GLN A 57 15.43 39.26 -31.80
C GLN A 57 14.24 38.51 -32.43
N ASP A 58 13.78 39.18 -33.48
CA ASP A 58 12.68 38.96 -34.41
C ASP A 58 12.52 37.57 -35.07
N THR A 59 11.26 37.16 -35.17
CA THR A 59 10.56 36.83 -36.44
C THR A 59 11.06 35.64 -37.26
N GLN A 60 10.95 34.42 -36.71
CA GLN A 60 10.83 33.18 -37.52
C GLN A 60 9.92 32.08 -36.90
N GLN A 61 9.15 32.36 -35.84
CA GLN A 61 8.36 31.33 -35.15
C GLN A 61 6.92 31.14 -35.66
N HIS A 62 6.43 31.97 -36.59
CA HIS A 62 4.99 31.96 -36.89
C HIS A 62 4.53 30.90 -37.92
N GLU A 63 5.44 30.30 -38.70
CA GLU A 63 5.07 29.29 -39.72
C GLU A 63 5.25 27.83 -39.27
N ARG A 64 5.83 27.56 -38.08
CA ARG A 64 5.99 26.19 -37.57
C ARG A 64 4.84 25.67 -36.70
N ARG A 65 3.77 26.46 -36.54
CA ARG A 65 2.66 26.17 -35.63
C ARG A 65 1.45 25.49 -36.30
N ALA A 66 1.52 25.19 -37.60
CA ALA A 66 0.37 24.72 -38.38
C ALA A 66 0.46 23.26 -38.89
N SER A 67 1.40 22.44 -38.42
CA SER A 67 1.59 21.07 -38.95
C SER A 67 1.83 19.98 -37.90
N VAL A 68 1.39 20.19 -36.66
CA VAL A 68 1.30 19.13 -35.64
C VAL A 68 -0.16 18.94 -35.24
N SER A 69 -0.93 18.34 -36.13
CA SER A 69 -2.24 17.73 -35.82
C SER A 69 -2.26 16.35 -36.46
N LEU A 70 -1.38 15.50 -35.95
CA LEU A 70 -1.40 14.06 -36.20
C LEU A 70 -1.89 13.41 -34.91
N VAL A 71 -3.13 12.94 -34.99
CA VAL A 71 -3.86 12.05 -34.07
C VAL A 71 -2.96 11.41 -33.02
N GLN A 72 -3.01 11.96 -31.81
CA GLN A 72 -2.42 11.37 -30.62
C GLN A 72 -3.22 10.09 -30.32
N GLN A 73 -2.66 8.92 -30.63
CA GLN A 73 -3.23 7.66 -30.16
C GLN A 73 -3.17 7.64 -28.62
N PRO A 74 -4.25 7.26 -27.91
CA PRO A 74 -4.21 7.13 -26.46
C PRO A 74 -3.16 6.06 -26.11
N ALA A 75 -2.24 6.43 -25.21
CA ALA A 75 -1.12 5.59 -24.79
C ALA A 75 -1.63 4.21 -24.31
N GLN A 76 -1.20 3.12 -24.95
CA GLN A 76 -1.54 1.71 -24.65
C GLN A 76 -2.14 1.46 -23.24
N GLN A 77 -3.46 1.52 -23.11
CA GLN A 77 -4.18 1.33 -21.84
C GLN A 77 -4.51 -0.16 -21.66
N GLN A 78 -4.14 -0.74 -20.51
CA GLN A 78 -4.40 -2.16 -20.22
C GLN A 78 -5.90 -2.39 -19.94
N PRO A 79 -6.50 -3.47 -20.49
CA PRO A 79 -7.91 -3.77 -20.29
C PRO A 79 -8.20 -4.25 -18.86
N VAL A 80 -9.38 -3.91 -18.35
CA VAL A 80 -9.87 -4.37 -17.03
C VAL A 80 -10.50 -5.74 -17.19
N HIS A 81 -10.00 -6.73 -16.43
CA HIS A 81 -10.52 -8.10 -16.47
C HIS A 81 -11.61 -8.33 -15.43
N PHE A 82 -12.73 -8.89 -15.88
CA PHE A 82 -13.88 -9.31 -15.09
C PHE A 82 -14.01 -10.83 -15.11
N VAL A 83 -14.44 -11.41 -13.99
CA VAL A 83 -14.74 -12.83 -13.84
C VAL A 83 -16.17 -12.97 -13.33
N ARG A 84 -16.91 -13.94 -13.87
CA ARG A 84 -18.27 -14.23 -13.46
C ARG A 84 -18.27 -15.12 -12.20
N GLU A 85 -18.61 -14.55 -11.04
CA GLU A 85 -18.76 -15.28 -9.77
C GLU A 85 -20.25 -15.25 -9.36
N LYS A 86 -20.88 -16.43 -9.20
CA LYS A 86 -22.29 -16.56 -8.74
C LYS A 86 -23.29 -15.74 -9.57
N GLY A 87 -23.10 -15.68 -10.89
CA GLY A 87 -23.98 -14.95 -11.79
C GLY A 87 -23.71 -13.44 -11.87
N GLN A 88 -22.78 -12.89 -11.07
CA GLN A 88 -22.41 -11.47 -11.10
C GLN A 88 -20.98 -11.28 -11.64
N TRP A 89 -20.79 -10.24 -12.45
CA TRP A 89 -19.48 -9.83 -12.94
C TRP A 89 -18.73 -9.07 -11.84
N ASN A 90 -17.61 -9.64 -11.40
CA ASN A 90 -16.73 -9.00 -10.44
C ASN A 90 -15.39 -8.73 -11.10
N ILE A 91 -14.75 -7.61 -10.74
CA ILE A 91 -13.37 -7.36 -11.17
C ILE A 91 -12.51 -8.53 -10.66
N ALA A 92 -11.73 -9.13 -11.55
CA ALA A 92 -10.90 -10.27 -11.21
C ALA A 92 -9.96 -9.88 -10.06
N ARG A 93 -9.93 -10.68 -8.99
CA ARG A 93 -9.16 -10.35 -7.77
C ARG A 93 -7.65 -10.23 -8.01
N ASP A 94 -7.19 -10.78 -9.13
CA ASP A 94 -5.79 -10.75 -9.58
C ASP A 94 -5.49 -9.57 -10.53
N THR A 95 -6.19 -8.44 -10.41
CA THR A 95 -5.99 -7.24 -11.28
C THR A 95 -5.47 -6.01 -10.54
N GLN A 96 -5.39 -6.07 -9.22
CA GLN A 96 -4.95 -4.95 -8.40
C GLN A 96 -4.19 -5.41 -7.17
N LEU A 97 -3.24 -4.59 -6.74
CA LEU A 97 -2.59 -4.71 -5.45
C LEU A 97 -3.49 -4.05 -4.41
N VAL A 98 -3.95 -4.79 -3.41
CA VAL A 98 -4.86 -4.26 -2.38
C VAL A 98 -4.18 -4.21 -1.01
N ASN A 99 -4.24 -3.04 -0.37
CA ASN A 99 -3.87 -2.88 1.03
C ASN A 99 -4.98 -3.43 1.95
N ASN A 100 -4.98 -4.74 2.17
CA ASN A 100 -6.01 -5.46 2.94
C ASN A 100 -5.43 -6.17 4.18
N LEU A 101 -4.32 -5.66 4.75
CA LEU A 101 -3.69 -6.20 5.95
C LEU A 101 -4.67 -6.27 7.11
N SER A 102 -4.87 -7.46 7.68
CA SER A 102 -5.74 -7.65 8.85
C SER A 102 -5.18 -6.93 10.08
N TRP A 103 -6.04 -6.20 10.80
CA TRP A 103 -5.63 -5.51 12.05
C TRP A 103 -5.26 -6.53 13.14
N VAL A 104 -5.96 -7.68 13.13
CA VAL A 104 -5.79 -8.79 14.09
C VAL A 104 -4.37 -9.36 14.03
N VAL A 105 -3.71 -9.32 12.88
CA VAL A 105 -2.35 -9.84 12.71
C VAL A 105 -1.33 -9.05 13.56
N GLY A 106 -1.61 -7.79 13.90
CA GLY A 106 -0.78 -7.01 14.82
C GLY A 106 -0.73 -7.58 16.24
N PHE A 107 -1.65 -8.49 16.60
CA PHE A 107 -1.69 -9.16 17.91
C PHE A 107 -1.05 -10.56 17.88
N MET A 108 -0.43 -10.97 16.77
CA MET A 108 0.17 -12.31 16.68
C MET A 108 1.37 -12.47 17.63
N GLU A 109 2.15 -11.42 17.88
CA GLU A 109 3.22 -11.44 18.89
C GLU A 109 2.66 -11.62 20.32
N LEU A 110 1.47 -11.06 20.59
CA LEU A 110 0.78 -11.26 21.86
C LEU A 110 0.29 -12.72 21.98
N ALA A 111 -0.21 -13.29 20.88
CA ALA A 111 -0.58 -14.70 20.80
C ALA A 111 0.60 -15.61 21.15
N ASN A 112 1.77 -15.26 20.60
CA ASN A 112 3.00 -16.00 20.84
C ASN A 112 3.39 -15.98 22.31
N ALA A 113 3.33 -14.80 22.96
CA ALA A 113 3.59 -14.65 24.39
C ALA A 113 2.52 -15.30 25.30
N GLY A 114 1.41 -15.80 24.73
CA GLY A 114 0.35 -16.48 25.45
C GLY A 114 0.76 -17.84 26.02
N ASP A 115 1.90 -18.38 25.59
CA ASP A 115 2.52 -19.60 26.13
C ASP A 115 3.21 -19.38 27.49
N PHE A 116 3.20 -18.15 28.04
CA PHE A 116 3.81 -17.79 29.33
C PHE A 116 3.53 -18.79 30.45
N ALA A 117 2.24 -19.10 30.68
CA ALA A 117 1.87 -20.01 31.74
C ALA A 117 2.39 -21.44 31.50
N ALA A 118 2.44 -21.87 30.23
CA ALA A 118 2.96 -23.16 29.80
C ALA A 118 4.48 -23.30 29.95
N ASN A 119 5.23 -22.21 29.86
CA ASN A 119 6.68 -22.23 29.96
C ASN A 119 7.19 -21.90 31.38
N VAL A 120 6.45 -21.12 32.18
CA VAL A 120 6.89 -20.65 33.50
C VAL A 120 6.29 -21.43 34.67
N TRP A 121 5.05 -21.91 34.55
CA TRP A 121 4.31 -22.54 35.65
C TRP A 121 3.91 -23.99 35.36
N ASN A 122 4.62 -24.66 34.46
CA ASN A 122 4.39 -26.05 34.09
C ASN A 122 5.09 -27.04 35.05
N ASP A 123 4.87 -26.82 36.34
CA ASP A 123 5.25 -27.75 37.41
C ASP A 123 4.23 -28.89 37.47
N ILE A 124 4.64 -30.11 37.79
CA ILE A 124 3.72 -31.26 37.92
C ILE A 124 3.45 -31.52 39.41
N PRO A 125 2.18 -31.52 39.88
CA PRO A 125 0.95 -31.23 39.13
C PRO A 125 0.77 -29.73 38.86
N VAL A 126 0.17 -29.40 37.70
CA VAL A 126 0.03 -28.01 37.27
C VAL A 126 -0.93 -27.26 38.20
N PRO A 127 -0.54 -26.09 38.75
CA PRO A 127 -1.43 -25.28 39.57
C PRO A 127 -2.70 -24.84 38.82
N VAL A 128 -3.85 -24.83 39.49
CA VAL A 128 -5.15 -24.50 38.86
C VAL A 128 -5.14 -23.13 38.17
N TYR A 129 -4.51 -22.12 38.77
CA TYR A 129 -4.40 -20.80 38.15
C TYR A 129 -3.59 -20.85 36.84
N ALA A 130 -2.54 -21.67 36.79
CA ALA A 130 -1.71 -21.84 35.61
C ALA A 130 -2.49 -22.55 34.50
N ILE A 131 -3.29 -23.57 34.84
CA ILE A 131 -4.21 -24.23 33.90
C ILE A 131 -5.18 -23.23 33.26
N VAL A 132 -5.76 -22.33 34.06
CA VAL A 132 -6.69 -21.31 33.54
C VAL A 132 -5.98 -20.38 32.54
N PHE A 133 -4.80 -19.86 32.88
CA PHE A 133 -4.03 -19.00 31.98
C PHE A 133 -3.57 -19.74 30.72
N MET A 134 -3.12 -20.99 30.84
CA MET A 134 -2.76 -21.85 29.72
C MET A 134 -3.97 -22.05 28.78
N ALA A 135 -5.14 -22.38 29.32
CA ALA A 135 -6.34 -22.58 28.51
C ALA A 135 -6.74 -21.31 27.74
N ILE A 136 -6.66 -20.14 28.38
CA ILE A 136 -6.92 -18.85 27.73
C ILE A 136 -5.88 -18.58 26.63
N GLY A 137 -4.59 -18.68 26.95
CA GLY A 137 -3.49 -18.42 26.01
C GLY A 137 -3.54 -19.34 24.78
N GLY A 138 -3.67 -20.65 25.00
CA GLY A 138 -3.78 -21.65 23.94
C GLY A 138 -5.00 -21.42 23.05
N THR A 139 -6.18 -21.10 23.63
CA THR A 139 -7.39 -20.79 22.86
C THR A 139 -7.21 -19.53 22.02
N VAL A 140 -6.65 -18.45 22.58
CA VAL A 140 -6.40 -17.20 21.87
C VAL A 140 -5.42 -17.43 20.71
N ALA A 141 -4.33 -18.17 20.93
CA ALA A 141 -3.39 -18.57 19.88
C ALA A 141 -4.09 -19.36 18.76
N GLY A 142 -4.92 -20.33 19.12
CA GLY A 142 -5.74 -21.08 18.17
C GLY A 142 -6.64 -20.20 17.30
N ILE A 143 -7.38 -19.26 17.91
CA ILE A 143 -8.25 -18.32 17.19
C ILE A 143 -7.44 -17.40 16.27
N LEU A 144 -6.34 -16.84 16.77
CA LEU A 144 -5.48 -15.92 16.01
C LEU A 144 -4.80 -16.62 14.82
N SER A 145 -4.49 -17.92 14.94
CA SER A 145 -3.98 -18.70 13.80
C SER A 145 -4.94 -18.70 12.60
N ILE A 146 -6.26 -18.78 12.83
CA ILE A 146 -7.27 -18.72 11.77
C ILE A 146 -7.20 -17.39 11.03
N PHE A 147 -7.03 -16.28 11.77
CA PHE A 147 -6.89 -14.96 11.17
C PHE A 147 -5.57 -14.82 10.39
N ALA A 148 -4.47 -15.38 10.91
CA ALA A 148 -3.18 -15.44 10.21
C ALA A 148 -3.31 -16.19 8.87
N PHE A 149 -3.90 -17.39 8.85
CA PHE A 149 -4.10 -18.12 7.58
C PHE A 149 -5.03 -17.40 6.60
N ARG A 150 -6.06 -16.70 7.11
CA ARG A 150 -6.92 -15.86 6.26
C ARG A 150 -6.16 -14.68 5.65
N ASP A 151 -5.25 -14.06 6.40
CA ASP A 151 -4.42 -12.97 5.89
C ASP A 151 -3.32 -13.48 4.94
N CYS A 152 -2.69 -14.62 5.26
CA CYS A 152 -1.78 -15.35 4.38
C CYS A 152 -2.44 -15.62 3.01
N ARG A 153 -3.71 -16.05 3.00
CA ARG A 153 -4.46 -16.25 1.75
C ARG A 153 -4.66 -14.95 0.97
N ARG A 154 -4.95 -13.83 1.65
CA ARG A 154 -5.06 -12.50 1.03
C ARG A 154 -3.73 -12.05 0.43
N ALA A 155 -2.64 -12.22 1.16
CA ALA A 155 -1.30 -11.92 0.69
C ALA A 155 -0.91 -12.79 -0.52
N CYS A 156 -1.33 -14.06 -0.54
CA CYS A 156 -1.09 -14.96 -1.67
C CYS A 156 -1.72 -14.44 -2.98
N TYR A 157 -2.93 -13.86 -2.94
CA TYR A 157 -3.54 -13.23 -4.12
C TYR A 157 -2.71 -12.04 -4.63
N ASN A 158 -2.29 -11.14 -3.74
CA ASN A 158 -1.41 -10.02 -4.10
C ASN A 158 -0.07 -10.52 -4.68
N VAL A 159 0.54 -11.56 -4.11
CA VAL A 159 1.78 -12.17 -4.64
C VAL A 159 1.56 -12.78 -6.02
N ARG A 160 0.43 -13.47 -6.26
CA ARG A 160 0.08 -14.04 -7.57
C ARG A 160 -0.10 -12.96 -8.62
N TYR A 161 -0.85 -11.91 -8.30
CA TYR A 161 -0.99 -10.72 -9.16
C TYR A 161 0.38 -10.14 -9.52
N LEU A 162 1.23 -9.88 -8.52
CA LEU A 162 2.55 -9.29 -8.76
C LEU A 162 3.48 -10.21 -9.57
N ARG A 163 3.39 -11.54 -9.39
CA ARG A 163 4.12 -12.50 -10.22
C ARG A 163 3.64 -12.51 -11.66
N LYS A 164 2.32 -12.50 -11.89
CA LYS A 164 1.74 -12.41 -13.24
C LYS A 164 2.17 -11.12 -13.92
N GLN A 165 2.05 -9.98 -13.24
CA GLN A 165 2.50 -8.69 -13.72
C GLN A 165 4.00 -8.72 -14.07
N ARG A 166 4.84 -9.33 -13.21
CA ARG A 166 6.28 -9.45 -13.46
C ARG A 166 6.60 -10.27 -14.71
N LEU A 167 5.91 -11.39 -14.92
CA LEU A 167 6.11 -12.22 -16.10
C LEU A 167 5.78 -11.45 -17.38
N LEU A 168 4.64 -10.75 -17.40
CA LEU A 168 4.23 -9.91 -18.54
C LEU A 168 5.25 -8.80 -18.82
N LEU A 169 5.71 -8.09 -17.78
CA LEU A 169 6.72 -7.04 -17.91
C LEU A 169 8.07 -7.57 -18.41
N LEU A 170 8.49 -8.76 -17.97
CA LEU A 170 9.73 -9.40 -18.45
C LEU A 170 9.62 -9.89 -19.89
N GLU A 171 8.44 -10.33 -20.31
CA GLU A 171 8.19 -10.68 -21.71
C GLU A 171 8.21 -9.43 -22.60
N GLU A 172 7.51 -8.37 -22.19
CA GLU A 172 7.49 -7.11 -22.94
C GLU A 172 8.89 -6.49 -23.02
N LYS A 173 9.65 -6.50 -21.91
CA LYS A 173 11.05 -6.08 -21.91
C LYS A 173 11.89 -6.88 -22.91
N ARG A 174 11.72 -8.21 -22.98
CA ARG A 174 12.44 -9.05 -23.96
C ARG A 174 12.07 -8.68 -25.40
N ARG A 175 10.79 -8.39 -25.68
CA ARG A 175 10.32 -7.95 -27.00
C ARG A 175 10.90 -6.60 -27.39
N ARG A 176 10.90 -5.62 -26.49
CA ARG A 176 11.49 -4.28 -26.73
C ARG A 176 13.00 -4.34 -26.88
N GLN A 177 13.69 -5.19 -26.11
CA GLN A 177 15.11 -5.46 -26.29
C GLN A 177 15.43 -6.05 -27.67
N ALA A 178 14.59 -6.97 -28.17
CA ALA A 178 14.76 -7.50 -29.53
C ALA A 178 14.55 -6.44 -30.62
N ARG A 179 13.78 -5.38 -30.32
CA ARG A 179 13.54 -4.23 -31.20
C ARG A 179 14.51 -3.06 -30.96
N SER A 180 15.48 -3.21 -30.06
CA SER A 180 16.40 -2.13 -29.64
C SER A 180 15.70 -0.87 -29.11
N GLU A 181 14.52 -1.04 -28.51
CA GLU A 181 13.74 0.06 -27.91
C GLU A 181 14.22 0.41 -26.49
N PRO A 182 14.04 1.66 -26.02
CA PRO A 182 14.43 2.07 -24.68
C PRO A 182 13.64 1.32 -23.59
N ASN A 183 14.36 0.84 -22.58
CA ASN A 183 13.80 -0.06 -21.54
C ASN A 183 13.59 0.58 -20.15
N LEU A 184 13.85 1.89 -20.01
CA LEU A 184 13.83 2.57 -18.70
C LEU A 184 12.48 2.44 -17.99
N GLU A 185 11.38 2.61 -18.72
CA GLU A 185 10.02 2.48 -18.19
C GLU A 185 9.81 1.10 -17.55
N MET A 186 10.05 0.03 -18.31
CA MET A 186 9.93 -1.35 -17.83
C MET A 186 10.84 -1.62 -16.63
N ASP A 187 12.06 -1.09 -16.65
CA ASP A 187 13.00 -1.27 -15.54
C ASP A 187 12.49 -0.62 -14.24
N VAL A 188 11.94 0.59 -14.32
CA VAL A 188 11.33 1.28 -13.19
C VAL A 188 10.17 0.47 -12.63
N ILE A 189 9.25 0.01 -13.48
CA ILE A 189 8.08 -0.78 -13.03
C ILE A 189 8.54 -2.12 -12.44
N LEU A 190 9.51 -2.80 -13.07
CA LEU A 190 10.06 -4.08 -12.57
C LEU A 190 10.73 -3.94 -11.20
N ALA A 191 11.38 -2.80 -10.94
CA ALA A 191 11.98 -2.52 -9.64
C ALA A 191 10.94 -2.24 -8.55
N ILE A 192 9.85 -1.55 -8.89
CA ILE A 192 8.72 -1.34 -7.98
C ILE A 192 8.02 -2.65 -7.70
N ASN A 193 7.72 -3.43 -8.74
CA ASN A 193 7.13 -4.75 -8.64
C ASN A 193 8.00 -5.69 -7.79
N PHE A 194 9.33 -5.65 -7.93
CA PHE A 194 10.24 -6.43 -7.08
C PHE A 194 10.09 -6.07 -5.60
N ARG A 195 10.06 -4.76 -5.29
CA ARG A 195 9.88 -4.28 -3.92
C ARG A 195 8.50 -4.65 -3.36
N GLU A 196 7.44 -4.44 -4.12
CA GLU A 196 6.07 -4.78 -3.72
C GLU A 196 5.94 -6.29 -3.49
N MET A 197 6.44 -7.11 -4.42
CA MET A 197 6.39 -8.57 -4.33
C MET A 197 7.18 -9.07 -3.14
N GLY A 198 8.40 -8.57 -2.92
CA GLY A 198 9.21 -8.98 -1.80
C GLY A 198 8.62 -8.54 -0.46
N THR A 199 8.01 -7.36 -0.39
CA THR A 199 7.28 -6.92 0.81
C THR A 199 6.09 -7.84 1.08
N GLU A 200 5.23 -8.07 0.09
CA GLU A 200 4.06 -8.93 0.28
C GLU A 200 4.43 -10.39 0.58
N THR A 201 5.53 -10.88 -0.01
CA THR A 201 6.04 -12.24 0.21
C THR A 201 6.66 -12.38 1.59
N VAL A 202 7.63 -11.53 1.93
CA VAL A 202 8.43 -11.65 3.17
C VAL A 202 7.64 -11.14 4.36
N THR A 203 7.17 -9.90 4.32
CA THR A 203 6.62 -9.20 5.48
C THR A 203 5.14 -9.47 5.71
N ARG A 204 4.54 -10.38 4.94
CA ARG A 204 3.13 -10.74 5.06
C ARG A 204 2.88 -12.22 4.84
N TRP A 205 3.06 -12.73 3.62
CA TRP A 205 2.74 -14.12 3.30
C TRP A 205 3.55 -15.15 4.11
N ILE A 206 4.88 -15.02 4.13
CA ILE A 206 5.77 -15.90 4.91
C ILE A 206 5.55 -15.69 6.41
N MET A 207 5.45 -14.44 6.85
CA MET A 207 5.18 -14.10 8.26
C MET A 207 3.90 -14.77 8.76
N ASP A 208 2.77 -14.53 8.10
CA ASP A 208 1.47 -15.06 8.51
C ASP A 208 1.44 -16.59 8.48
N LEU A 209 2.15 -17.21 7.53
CA LEU A 209 2.28 -18.66 7.47
C LEU A 209 3.08 -19.20 8.67
N LEU A 210 4.25 -18.62 8.94
CA LEU A 210 5.13 -19.08 10.04
C LEU A 210 4.51 -18.80 11.41
N MET A 211 3.96 -17.60 11.63
CA MET A 211 3.29 -17.25 12.88
C MET A 211 1.98 -18.02 13.05
N GLY A 212 1.23 -18.26 11.98
CA GLY A 212 0.01 -19.10 12.03
C GLY A 212 0.32 -20.54 12.43
N CYS A 213 1.36 -21.15 11.83
CA CYS A 213 1.84 -22.47 12.21
C CYS A 213 2.37 -22.49 13.66
N GLY A 214 3.16 -21.49 14.06
CA GLY A 214 3.66 -21.35 15.42
C GLY A 214 2.52 -21.28 16.45
N ALA A 215 1.48 -20.49 16.16
CA ALA A 215 0.31 -20.37 17.01
C ALA A 215 -0.49 -21.68 17.15
N ILE A 216 -0.57 -22.50 16.09
CA ILE A 216 -1.14 -23.86 16.19
C ILE A 216 -0.28 -24.74 17.11
N LEU A 217 1.04 -24.74 16.92
CA LEU A 217 1.95 -25.55 17.73
C LEU A 217 1.90 -25.17 19.21
N ILE A 218 1.85 -23.87 19.50
CA ILE A 218 1.65 -23.34 20.85
C ILE A 218 0.31 -23.81 21.41
N CYS A 219 -0.79 -23.64 20.68
CA CYS A 219 -2.12 -24.09 21.11
C CYS A 219 -2.12 -25.58 21.48
N VAL A 220 -1.61 -26.43 20.58
CA VAL A 220 -1.51 -27.88 20.81
C VAL A 220 -0.62 -28.21 22.01
N GLY A 221 0.56 -27.59 22.09
CA GLY A 221 1.49 -27.77 23.21
C GLY A 221 0.87 -27.37 24.53
N THR A 222 0.21 -26.21 24.60
CA THR A 222 -0.45 -25.73 25.82
C THR A 222 -1.57 -26.67 26.28
N TYR A 223 -2.37 -27.23 25.38
CA TYR A 223 -3.38 -28.24 25.74
C TYR A 223 -2.76 -29.56 26.18
N MET A 224 -1.63 -29.96 25.59
CA MET A 224 -0.86 -31.13 26.05
C MET A 224 -0.28 -30.91 27.46
N ALA A 225 0.19 -29.69 27.79
CA ALA A 225 0.68 -29.34 29.12
C ALA A 225 -0.41 -29.52 30.19
N ILE A 226 -1.63 -29.07 29.91
CA ILE A 226 -2.78 -29.19 30.84
C ILE A 226 -3.10 -30.66 31.13
N GLY A 227 -2.99 -31.55 30.14
CA GLY A 227 -3.21 -33.00 30.30
C GLY A 227 -2.01 -33.78 30.84
N GLY A 228 -0.89 -33.13 31.13
CA GLY A 228 0.44 -33.73 31.31
C GLY A 228 0.69 -34.38 32.67
N ALA A 229 0.00 -35.48 32.98
CA ALA A 229 0.40 -36.37 34.09
C ALA A 229 1.54 -37.35 33.69
N ASN A 230 1.81 -37.50 32.39
CA ASN A 230 2.84 -38.39 31.84
C ASN A 230 4.08 -37.59 31.41
N HIS A 231 5.26 -37.98 31.89
CA HIS A 231 6.53 -37.29 31.64
C HIS A 231 6.87 -37.14 30.14
N HIS A 232 6.49 -38.10 29.30
CA HIS A 232 6.69 -38.00 27.85
C HIS A 232 5.81 -36.92 27.20
N VAL A 233 4.59 -36.74 27.69
CA VAL A 233 3.65 -35.70 27.21
C VAL A 233 4.13 -34.32 27.66
N TRP A 234 4.66 -34.22 28.88
CA TRP A 234 5.28 -32.99 29.39
C TRP A 234 6.52 -32.58 28.57
N LEU A 235 7.42 -33.52 28.27
CA LEU A 235 8.61 -33.24 27.46
C LEU A 235 8.24 -32.82 26.03
N ALA A 236 7.28 -33.54 25.43
CA ALA A 236 6.78 -33.20 24.09
C ALA A 236 6.11 -31.81 24.08
N SER A 237 5.34 -31.48 25.11
CA SER A 237 4.71 -30.17 25.28
C SER A 237 5.75 -29.05 25.32
N ASN A 238 6.74 -29.13 26.22
CA ASN A 238 7.77 -28.09 26.35
C ASN A 238 8.63 -27.94 25.09
N LEU A 239 8.89 -29.03 24.38
CA LEU A 239 9.59 -28.99 23.10
C LEU A 239 8.74 -28.30 22.02
N LEU A 240 7.43 -28.58 21.98
CA LEU A 240 6.50 -28.06 20.97
C LEU A 240 6.12 -26.59 21.22
N SER A 241 5.82 -26.21 22.46
CA SER A 241 5.47 -24.83 22.83
C SER A 241 6.69 -23.92 22.93
N GLY A 242 7.80 -24.42 23.49
CA GLY A 242 8.98 -23.62 23.78
C GLY A 242 9.94 -23.47 22.58
N TYR A 243 10.43 -24.57 22.02
CA TYR A 243 11.51 -24.53 21.03
C TYR A 243 11.00 -24.60 19.58
N ILE A 244 10.22 -25.64 19.25
CA ILE A 244 9.78 -25.87 17.87
C ILE A 244 8.71 -24.83 17.47
N GLY A 245 7.81 -24.45 18.37
CA GLY A 245 6.79 -23.43 18.13
C GLY A 245 7.36 -22.05 17.87
N ASN A 246 8.45 -21.68 18.57
CA ASN A 246 9.08 -20.36 18.47
C ASN A 246 10.16 -20.27 17.37
N ALA A 247 10.74 -21.38 16.93
CA ALA A 247 11.79 -21.39 15.90
C ALA A 247 11.37 -20.73 14.56
N PRO A 248 10.16 -20.95 14.02
CA PRO A 248 9.65 -20.24 12.85
C PRO A 248 9.72 -18.71 12.97
N ILE A 249 9.46 -18.16 14.16
CA ILE A 249 9.48 -16.71 14.42
C ILE A 249 10.90 -16.18 14.41
N ALA A 250 11.85 -16.90 15.02
CA ALA A 250 13.25 -16.53 15.00
C ALA A 250 13.83 -16.51 13.58
N VAL A 251 13.52 -17.54 12.78
CA VAL A 251 13.92 -17.61 11.36
C VAL A 251 13.31 -16.46 10.57
N PHE A 252 12.02 -16.19 10.76
CA PHE A 252 11.34 -15.06 10.13
C PHE A 252 12.02 -13.73 10.47
N GLY A 253 12.38 -13.51 11.74
CA GLY A 253 13.02 -12.28 12.19
C GLY A 253 14.29 -11.94 11.41
N LEU A 254 15.11 -12.95 11.08
CA LEU A 254 16.32 -12.76 10.28
C LEU A 254 16.04 -12.34 8.83
N PHE A 255 15.07 -13.00 8.18
CA PHE A 255 14.67 -12.65 6.81
C PHE A 255 14.01 -11.27 6.75
N ASN A 256 13.14 -10.95 7.70
CA ASN A 256 12.47 -9.66 7.79
C ASN A 256 13.47 -8.53 8.07
N ALA A 257 14.44 -8.72 8.97
CA ALA A 257 15.50 -7.75 9.22
C ALA A 257 16.34 -7.48 7.98
N SER A 258 16.75 -8.54 7.27
CA SER A 258 17.49 -8.42 6.00
C SER A 258 16.69 -7.63 4.95
N TRP A 259 15.39 -7.92 4.83
CA TRP A 259 14.50 -7.18 3.94
C TRP A 259 14.31 -5.72 4.37
N ALA A 260 14.19 -5.45 5.68
CA ALA A 260 14.06 -4.11 6.22
C ALA A 260 15.29 -3.24 5.90
N VAL A 261 16.50 -3.80 6.00
CA VAL A 261 17.76 -3.13 5.59
C VAL A 261 17.73 -2.80 4.10
N PHE A 262 17.31 -3.74 3.25
CA PHE A 262 17.17 -3.48 1.81
C PHE A 262 16.19 -2.33 1.53
N ILE A 263 15.02 -2.32 2.16
CA ILE A 263 14.01 -1.26 2.00
C ILE A 263 14.54 0.08 2.50
N PHE A 264 15.26 0.10 3.63
CA PHE A 264 15.87 1.31 4.17
C PHE A 264 16.90 1.90 3.18
N ALA A 265 17.79 1.05 2.65
CA ALA A 265 18.79 1.47 1.68
C ALA A 265 18.16 1.99 0.39
N LYS A 266 17.11 1.33 -0.12
CA LYS A 266 16.33 1.81 -1.27
C LYS A 266 15.68 3.17 -1.00
N ALA A 267 15.04 3.34 0.15
CA ALA A 267 14.43 4.60 0.54
C ALA A 267 15.48 5.73 0.63
N GLN A 268 16.67 5.44 1.16
CA GLN A 268 17.76 6.42 1.20
C GLN A 268 18.22 6.81 -0.22
N ARG A 269 18.32 5.86 -1.14
CA ARG A 269 18.62 6.14 -2.55
C ARG A 269 17.56 7.02 -3.21
N HIS A 270 16.28 6.83 -2.88
CA HIS A 270 15.21 7.70 -3.40
C HIS A 270 15.39 9.14 -2.95
N VAL A 271 15.72 9.37 -1.67
CA VAL A 271 15.99 10.72 -1.15
C VAL A 271 17.13 11.37 -1.93
N CYS A 272 18.31 10.75 -1.94
CA CYS A 272 19.49 11.32 -2.61
C CYS A 272 19.26 11.54 -4.11
N ALA A 273 18.69 10.56 -4.81
CA ALA A 273 18.48 10.66 -6.25
C ALA A 273 17.41 11.71 -6.61
N SER A 274 16.33 11.83 -5.83
CA SER A 274 15.31 12.85 -6.08
C SER A 274 15.85 14.26 -5.88
N GLU A 275 16.65 14.50 -4.84
CA GLU A 275 17.29 15.79 -4.59
C GLU A 275 18.26 16.18 -5.71
N LEU A 276 19.03 15.21 -6.24
CA LEU A 276 20.01 15.44 -7.32
C LEU A 276 19.38 15.59 -8.71
N VAL A 277 18.31 14.85 -9.02
CA VAL A 277 17.68 14.83 -10.36
C VAL A 277 16.63 15.93 -10.51
N LEU A 278 15.84 16.19 -9.47
CA LEU A 278 14.73 17.15 -9.54
C LEU A 278 15.10 18.53 -8.99
N GLY A 279 16.11 18.60 -8.11
CA GLY A 279 16.42 19.81 -7.34
C GLY A 279 15.40 20.07 -6.21
N PRO A 280 15.47 21.24 -5.56
CA PRO A 280 14.53 21.62 -4.52
C PRO A 280 13.15 21.95 -5.12
N CYS A 281 12.27 20.96 -5.17
CA CYS A 281 10.88 21.13 -5.60
C CYS A 281 9.90 20.38 -4.67
N ARG A 282 8.60 20.69 -4.80
CA ARG A 282 7.55 20.07 -3.98
C ARG A 282 7.49 18.55 -4.18
N ALA A 283 7.58 18.06 -5.41
CA ALA A 283 7.65 16.62 -5.68
C ALA A 283 8.83 15.91 -4.97
N ALA A 284 10.02 16.52 -4.94
CA ALA A 284 11.17 15.96 -4.21
C ALA A 284 10.91 15.91 -2.69
N ALA A 285 10.26 16.93 -2.14
CA ALA A 285 9.86 16.94 -0.73
C ALA A 285 8.83 15.84 -0.40
N LEU A 286 7.88 15.55 -1.30
CA LEU A 286 6.91 14.46 -1.15
C LEU A 286 7.59 13.08 -1.17
N VAL A 287 8.51 12.85 -2.12
CA VAL A 287 9.34 11.63 -2.19
C VAL A 287 10.14 11.47 -0.89
N LYS A 288 10.79 12.54 -0.43
CA LYS A 288 11.57 12.55 0.81
C LYS A 288 10.71 12.23 2.04
N ARG A 289 9.55 12.88 2.18
CA ARG A 289 8.59 12.63 3.27
C ARG A 289 8.20 11.17 3.33
N ARG A 290 7.89 10.58 2.17
CA ARG A 290 7.53 9.16 2.10
C ARG A 290 8.71 8.26 2.44
N ALA A 291 9.88 8.50 1.84
CA ALA A 291 11.08 7.72 2.10
C ALA A 291 11.47 7.73 3.59
N ARG A 292 11.33 8.87 4.28
CA ARG A 292 11.55 8.96 5.74
C ARG A 292 10.58 8.11 6.54
N LYS A 293 9.28 8.14 6.21
CA LYS A 293 8.29 7.25 6.85
C LYS A 293 8.63 5.77 6.63
N VAL A 294 9.10 5.43 5.44
CA VAL A 294 9.55 4.07 5.11
C VAL A 294 10.77 3.67 5.93
N GLN A 295 11.74 4.57 6.08
CA GLN A 295 12.94 4.32 6.89
C GLN A 295 12.61 4.09 8.36
N VAL A 296 11.78 4.96 8.96
CA VAL A 296 11.35 4.82 10.35
C VAL A 296 10.63 3.48 10.55
N PHE A 297 9.70 3.14 9.65
CA PHE A 297 9.01 1.85 9.69
C PHE A 297 10.00 0.67 9.58
N SER A 298 10.94 0.71 8.63
CA SER A 298 11.93 -0.36 8.46
C SER A 298 12.80 -0.55 9.70
N VAL A 299 13.21 0.53 10.36
CA VAL A 299 14.01 0.46 11.58
C VAL A 299 13.21 -0.19 12.71
N ILE A 300 12.01 0.31 12.99
CA ILE A 300 11.17 -0.21 14.09
C ILE A 300 10.78 -1.66 13.82
N ASN A 301 10.31 -1.97 12.61
CA ASN A 301 9.90 -3.32 12.24
C ASN A 301 11.08 -4.29 12.26
N GLY A 302 12.21 -3.90 11.68
CA GLY A 302 13.41 -4.74 11.64
C GLY A 302 13.92 -5.07 13.04
N THR A 303 14.13 -4.06 13.90
CA THR A 303 14.61 -4.28 15.27
C THR A 303 13.61 -5.06 16.11
N SER A 304 12.32 -4.74 16.02
CA SER A 304 11.25 -5.45 16.73
C SER A 304 11.23 -6.93 16.37
N THR A 305 11.39 -7.29 15.08
CA THR A 305 11.39 -8.71 14.68
C THR A 305 12.64 -9.48 15.11
N VAL A 306 13.81 -8.83 15.17
CA VAL A 306 15.02 -9.47 15.73
C VAL A 306 14.85 -9.70 17.22
N LEU A 307 14.40 -8.68 17.97
CA LEU A 307 14.15 -8.79 19.40
C LEU A 307 13.02 -9.79 19.71
N GLY A 308 11.99 -9.85 18.88
CA GLY A 308 10.93 -10.84 18.98
C GLY A 308 11.44 -12.26 18.78
N GLY A 309 12.28 -12.48 17.75
CA GLY A 309 12.90 -13.78 17.50
C GLY A 309 13.89 -14.22 18.59
N VAL A 310 14.67 -13.30 19.15
CA VAL A 310 15.55 -13.60 20.29
C VAL A 310 14.73 -13.85 21.55
N GLY A 311 13.76 -12.98 21.83
CA GLY A 311 12.85 -13.07 22.97
C GLY A 311 12.10 -14.40 22.98
N SER A 312 11.56 -14.83 21.84
CA SER A 312 10.82 -16.08 21.71
C SER A 312 11.67 -17.34 21.94
N MET A 313 12.99 -17.27 21.72
CA MET A 313 13.90 -18.36 22.08
C MET A 313 14.25 -18.35 23.57
N VAL A 314 14.39 -17.16 24.16
CA VAL A 314 14.68 -17.01 25.59
C VAL A 314 13.48 -17.45 26.43
N THR A 315 12.24 -17.16 26.01
CA THR A 315 11.02 -17.53 26.73
C THR A 315 10.83 -19.02 26.94
N ALA A 316 11.49 -19.87 26.14
CA ALA A 316 11.49 -21.31 26.33
C ALA A 316 12.18 -21.76 27.63
N THR A 317 13.08 -20.94 28.19
CA THR A 317 13.87 -21.31 29.39
C THR A 317 13.85 -20.26 30.49
N GLN A 318 13.49 -19.02 30.18
CA GLN A 318 13.64 -17.89 31.09
C GLN A 318 12.41 -16.98 31.07
N TRP A 319 11.81 -16.76 32.24
CA TRP A 319 10.61 -15.92 32.38
C TRP A 319 10.86 -14.44 32.04
N TRP A 320 12.08 -13.94 32.23
CA TRP A 320 12.41 -12.54 31.89
C TRP A 320 12.41 -12.29 30.38
N GLY A 321 12.44 -13.34 29.54
CA GLY A 321 12.25 -13.22 28.09
C GLY A 321 10.91 -12.58 27.73
N TYR A 322 9.86 -12.81 28.52
CA TYR A 322 8.55 -12.20 28.30
C TYR A 322 8.56 -10.69 28.55
N VAL A 323 9.43 -10.19 29.44
CA VAL A 323 9.60 -8.74 29.65
C VAL A 323 10.16 -8.08 28.39
N ILE A 324 11.05 -8.77 27.66
CA ILE A 324 11.58 -8.31 26.37
C ILE A 324 10.49 -8.31 25.29
N LEU A 325 9.53 -9.22 25.34
CA LEU A 325 8.43 -9.29 24.36
C LEU A 325 7.42 -8.13 24.50
N ILE A 326 7.29 -7.49 25.67
CA ILE A 326 6.35 -6.36 25.86
C ILE A 326 6.58 -5.23 24.83
N PRO A 327 7.78 -4.64 24.70
CA PRO A 327 8.03 -3.61 23.68
C PRO A 327 7.92 -4.14 22.25
N VAL A 328 8.17 -5.43 22.01
CA VAL A 328 7.99 -6.08 20.70
C VAL A 328 6.51 -6.13 20.32
N ILE A 329 5.63 -6.51 21.25
CA ILE A 329 4.17 -6.55 21.04
C ILE A 329 3.63 -5.15 20.73
N ILE A 330 4.03 -4.14 21.52
CA ILE A 330 3.63 -2.75 21.28
C ILE A 330 4.11 -2.28 19.89
N SER A 331 5.35 -2.59 19.54
CA SER A 331 5.93 -2.24 18.25
C SER A 331 5.21 -2.94 17.09
N SER A 332 4.81 -4.21 17.25
CA SER A 332 4.06 -4.97 16.25
C SER A 332 2.68 -4.36 15.99
N ILE A 333 1.94 -4.00 17.04
CA ILE A 333 0.65 -3.31 16.93
C ILE A 333 0.83 -1.96 16.23
N PHE A 334 1.82 -1.17 16.65
CA PHE A 334 2.15 0.11 16.03
C PHE A 334 2.49 -0.06 14.54
N CYS A 335 3.37 -0.99 14.20
CA CYS A 335 3.77 -1.28 12.82
C CYS A 335 2.58 -1.71 11.97
N ASN A 336 1.66 -2.52 12.48
CA ASN A 336 0.44 -2.92 11.76
C ASN A 336 -0.44 -1.70 11.45
N ILE A 337 -0.72 -0.86 12.45
CA ILE A 337 -1.52 0.36 12.29
C ILE A 337 -0.84 1.34 11.33
N TRP A 338 0.46 1.55 11.50
CA TRP A 338 1.27 2.44 10.68
C TRP A 338 1.31 1.95 9.23
N TRP A 339 1.46 0.64 9.02
CA TRP A 339 1.43 0.05 7.68
C TRP A 339 0.12 0.38 6.97
N ARG A 340 -1.00 0.07 7.62
CA ARG A 340 -2.35 0.29 7.10
C ARG A 340 -2.60 1.76 6.79
N LYS A 341 -2.24 2.66 7.73
CA LYS A 341 -2.61 4.08 7.64
C LYS A 341 -1.63 4.92 6.83
N MET A 342 -0.34 4.57 6.75
CA MET A 342 0.73 5.45 6.25
C MET A 342 1.58 4.88 5.12
N MET A 343 1.73 3.55 5.01
CA MET A 343 2.74 2.94 4.13
C MET A 343 2.13 2.17 2.96
N GLY A 344 1.18 1.28 3.27
CA GLY A 344 0.47 0.47 2.29
C GLY A 344 -0.40 1.34 1.39
N TYR A 345 -0.56 0.90 0.15
CA TYR A 345 -1.42 1.56 -0.81
C TYR A 345 -2.09 0.50 -1.69
N THR A 346 -3.28 0.81 -2.15
CA THR A 346 -3.97 0.04 -3.18
C THR A 346 -3.66 0.65 -4.54
N ARG A 347 -3.31 -0.16 -5.54
CA ARG A 347 -3.14 0.30 -6.93
C ARG A 347 -3.67 -0.72 -7.93
N SER A 348 -4.32 -0.24 -8.97
CA SER A 348 -4.59 -1.01 -10.19
C SER A 348 -3.44 -0.86 -11.18
N GLU A 349 -3.55 -1.55 -12.31
CA GLU A 349 -2.77 -1.24 -13.51
C GLU A 349 -3.17 0.17 -14.00
N GLY A 350 -2.19 1.01 -14.35
CA GLY A 350 -2.39 2.42 -14.70
C GLY A 350 -1.41 3.38 -13.99
N HIS A 351 -0.49 3.94 -14.76
CA HIS A 351 0.41 5.02 -14.35
C HIS A 351 0.55 6.04 -15.49
N PRO A 352 0.84 7.32 -15.19
CA PRO A 352 1.30 8.25 -16.23
C PRO A 352 2.57 7.70 -16.90
N ALA A 353 2.98 8.29 -18.02
CA ALA A 353 4.22 7.88 -18.65
C ALA A 353 5.39 8.11 -17.69
N ILE A 354 6.39 7.22 -17.75
CA ILE A 354 7.56 7.26 -16.86
C ILE A 354 8.57 8.26 -17.39
N ASN A 355 8.22 9.54 -17.27
CA ASN A 355 9.07 10.69 -17.56
C ASN A 355 8.91 11.73 -16.45
N ARG A 356 9.81 12.71 -16.40
CA ARG A 356 9.80 13.72 -15.34
C ARG A 356 8.57 14.63 -15.48
N GLU A 357 8.23 14.96 -16.72
CA GLU A 357 7.24 15.94 -17.12
C GLU A 357 5.82 15.53 -16.72
N GLU A 358 5.52 14.24 -16.67
CA GLU A 358 4.21 13.71 -16.27
C GLU A 358 4.19 13.24 -14.81
N LEU A 359 5.28 12.63 -14.31
CA LEU A 359 5.31 12.10 -12.94
C LEU A 359 5.26 13.20 -11.88
N VAL A 360 5.94 14.32 -12.10
CA VAL A 360 5.98 15.43 -11.14
C VAL A 360 4.60 16.08 -11.00
N PRO A 361 3.92 16.52 -12.08
CA PRO A 361 2.56 17.06 -11.98
C PRO A 361 1.56 16.05 -11.44
N ALA A 362 1.64 14.77 -11.85
CA ALA A 362 0.72 13.75 -11.34
C ALA A 362 0.85 13.54 -9.82
N LEU A 363 2.07 13.56 -9.29
CA LEU A 363 2.32 13.44 -7.85
C LEU A 363 1.83 14.67 -7.09
N GLU A 364 2.13 15.87 -7.60
CA GLU A 364 1.71 17.12 -6.97
C GLU A 364 0.19 17.28 -7.00
N PHE A 365 -0.45 16.87 -8.10
CA PHE A 365 -1.90 16.80 -8.24
C PHE A 365 -2.50 15.83 -7.21
N ALA A 366 -1.98 14.60 -7.11
CA ALA A 366 -2.49 13.63 -6.13
C ALA A 366 -2.39 14.16 -4.68
N ALA A 367 -1.27 14.82 -4.34
CA ALA A 367 -1.10 15.43 -3.02
C ALA A 367 -2.04 16.63 -2.79
N ALA A 368 -2.28 17.45 -3.80
CA ALA A 368 -3.22 18.57 -3.71
C ALA A 368 -4.67 18.08 -3.57
N ALA A 369 -5.06 17.07 -4.36
CA ALA A 369 -6.39 16.48 -4.32
C ALA A 369 -6.68 15.76 -2.98
N GLU A 370 -5.68 15.11 -2.37
CA GLU A 370 -5.80 14.55 -1.01
C GLU A 370 -6.08 15.65 0.03
N ALA A 371 -5.32 16.75 -0.04
CA ALA A 371 -5.49 17.88 0.88
C ALA A 371 -6.85 18.57 0.70
N ALA A 372 -7.29 18.78 -0.54
CA ALA A 372 -8.58 19.37 -0.89
C ALA A 372 -9.74 18.50 -0.38
N SER A 373 -9.73 17.20 -0.72
CA SER A 373 -10.78 16.26 -0.34
C SER A 373 -10.91 16.05 1.18
N SER A 374 -9.85 16.33 1.94
CA SER A 374 -9.82 16.12 3.40
C SER A 374 -10.17 17.35 4.23
N ARG A 375 -10.13 18.57 3.65
CA ARG A 375 -10.13 19.80 4.45
C ARG A 375 -11.03 20.92 3.95
N ASP A 376 -11.39 20.96 2.66
CA ASP A 376 -11.98 22.17 2.08
C ASP A 376 -12.94 21.90 0.89
N PRO A 377 -14.24 22.22 1.01
CA PRO A 377 -15.20 22.15 -0.08
C PRO A 377 -14.88 23.06 -1.29
N GLU A 378 -14.20 24.20 -1.10
CA GLU A 378 -13.85 25.12 -2.19
C GLU A 378 -12.65 24.60 -2.99
N ALA A 379 -11.65 24.01 -2.32
CA ALA A 379 -10.58 23.30 -2.99
C ALA A 379 -11.09 22.06 -3.74
N ALA A 380 -12.19 21.45 -3.28
CA ALA A 380 -12.88 20.41 -4.03
C ALA A 380 -13.40 20.95 -5.38
N ALA A 381 -13.96 22.15 -5.42
CA ALA A 381 -14.44 22.79 -6.64
C ALA A 381 -13.31 23.08 -7.66
N GLN A 382 -12.09 23.40 -7.21
CA GLN A 382 -10.95 23.68 -8.09
C GLN A 382 -10.41 22.47 -8.85
N TRP A 383 -10.57 21.26 -8.32
CA TRP A 383 -10.17 20.07 -9.06
C TRP A 383 -11.29 19.56 -9.96
N TYR A 384 -12.57 19.80 -9.59
CA TYR A 384 -13.70 19.55 -10.47
C TYR A 384 -13.67 20.36 -11.76
N SER A 385 -13.07 21.56 -11.75
CA SER A 385 -12.92 22.36 -12.98
C SER A 385 -11.92 21.77 -13.98
N ALA A 386 -11.08 20.81 -13.57
CA ALA A 386 -10.19 20.06 -14.44
C ALA A 386 -10.85 18.80 -15.04
N VAL A 387 -12.14 18.56 -14.76
CA VAL A 387 -12.87 17.39 -15.26
C VAL A 387 -13.22 17.60 -16.74
N PRO A 388 -12.87 16.66 -17.63
CA PRO A 388 -13.13 16.82 -19.05
C PRO A 388 -14.61 16.77 -19.41
N GLU A 389 -14.99 17.47 -20.48
CA GLU A 389 -16.37 17.53 -20.98
C GLU A 389 -16.69 16.45 -22.04
N THR A 390 -15.67 15.89 -22.68
CA THR A 390 -15.84 14.85 -23.71
C THR A 390 -15.60 13.45 -23.13
N LEU A 391 -16.30 12.44 -23.65
CA LEU A 391 -16.17 11.07 -23.16
C LEU A 391 -14.76 10.51 -23.39
N VAL A 392 -14.11 10.86 -24.50
CA VAL A 392 -12.75 10.41 -24.80
C VAL A 392 -11.78 10.95 -23.75
N ASP A 393 -11.80 12.27 -23.53
CA ASP A 393 -10.91 12.91 -22.57
C ASP A 393 -11.20 12.44 -21.14
N MET A 394 -12.47 12.19 -20.82
CA MET A 394 -12.88 11.63 -19.52
C MET A 394 -12.35 10.21 -19.32
N LEU A 395 -12.41 9.34 -20.33
CA LEU A 395 -11.88 7.99 -20.24
C LEU A 395 -10.36 8.01 -20.06
N ASP A 396 -9.66 8.89 -20.77
CA ASP A 396 -8.23 9.11 -20.58
C ASP A 396 -7.90 9.65 -19.19
N PHE A 397 -8.68 10.61 -18.70
CA PHE A 397 -8.57 11.12 -17.33
C PHE A 397 -8.77 10.01 -16.29
N LEU A 398 -9.82 9.19 -16.43
CA LEU A 398 -10.08 8.06 -15.54
C LEU A 398 -8.95 7.03 -15.57
N ALA A 399 -8.35 6.77 -16.73
CA ALA A 399 -7.21 5.87 -16.86
C ALA A 399 -5.95 6.45 -16.19
N GLN A 400 -5.63 7.71 -16.46
CA GLN A 400 -4.47 8.42 -15.90
C GLN A 400 -4.53 8.52 -14.36
N HIS A 401 -5.73 8.66 -13.80
CA HIS A 401 -5.94 8.75 -12.35
C HIS A 401 -6.32 7.42 -11.68
N SER A 402 -6.22 6.29 -12.39
CA SER A 402 -6.52 4.93 -11.88
C SER A 402 -7.96 4.77 -11.36
N LEU A 403 -8.91 5.47 -11.97
CA LEU A 403 -10.35 5.41 -11.67
C LEU A 403 -11.11 4.52 -12.66
N PHE A 404 -10.52 4.22 -13.82
CA PHE A 404 -11.15 3.43 -14.87
C PHE A 404 -11.70 2.06 -14.40
N PRO A 405 -11.02 1.27 -13.56
CA PRO A 405 -11.59 0.02 -13.06
C PRO A 405 -12.86 0.20 -12.23
N ARG A 406 -12.97 1.30 -11.47
CA ARG A 406 -14.18 1.64 -10.71
C ARG A 406 -15.31 2.02 -11.67
N PHE A 407 -14.99 2.81 -12.69
CA PHE A 407 -15.93 3.13 -13.76
C PHE A 407 -16.46 1.90 -14.48
N CYS A 408 -15.59 0.96 -14.89
CA CYS A 408 -16.06 -0.27 -15.51
C CYS A 408 -16.97 -1.08 -14.60
N ARG A 409 -16.74 -1.10 -13.28
CA ARG A 409 -17.62 -1.80 -12.34
C ARG A 409 -19.03 -1.20 -12.32
N ASP A 410 -19.12 0.12 -12.28
CA ASP A 410 -20.41 0.82 -12.21
C ASP A 410 -21.16 0.69 -13.55
N VAL A 411 -20.43 0.72 -14.68
CA VAL A 411 -21.00 0.42 -16.02
C VAL A 411 -21.49 -1.02 -16.09
N MET A 412 -20.69 -2.00 -15.65
CA MET A 412 -21.05 -3.43 -15.68
C MET A 412 -22.19 -3.79 -14.71
N SER A 413 -22.55 -2.90 -13.78
CA SER A 413 -23.70 -3.08 -12.89
C SER A 413 -25.04 -2.84 -13.61
N ASN A 414 -25.01 -2.18 -14.78
CA ASN A 414 -26.18 -2.02 -15.63
C ASN A 414 -26.26 -3.21 -16.62
N PRO A 415 -27.36 -3.98 -16.65
CA PRO A 415 -27.50 -5.15 -17.52
C PRO A 415 -27.40 -4.80 -19.01
N ASP A 416 -27.90 -3.65 -19.44
CA ASP A 416 -27.90 -3.25 -20.85
C ASP A 416 -26.47 -2.99 -21.37
N TYR A 417 -25.65 -2.31 -20.54
CA TYR A 417 -24.24 -2.07 -20.85
C TYR A 417 -23.42 -3.36 -20.75
N CYS A 418 -23.72 -4.20 -19.76
CA CYS A 418 -23.08 -5.49 -19.59
C CYS A 418 -23.31 -6.40 -20.81
N GLU A 419 -24.54 -6.48 -21.31
CA GLU A 419 -24.88 -7.27 -22.50
C GLU A 419 -24.15 -6.76 -23.75
N ALA A 420 -24.17 -5.44 -23.98
CA ALA A 420 -23.50 -4.82 -25.13
C ALA A 420 -21.96 -4.95 -25.10
N LEU A 421 -21.37 -5.05 -23.90
CA LEU A 421 -19.94 -5.31 -23.73
C LEU A 421 -19.58 -6.80 -23.85
N GLY A 422 -20.56 -7.68 -24.15
CA GLY A 422 -20.36 -9.11 -24.34
C GLY A 422 -20.47 -9.94 -23.05
N GLY A 423 -21.05 -9.38 -21.99
CA GLY A 423 -21.27 -10.02 -20.69
C GLY A 423 -22.66 -10.66 -20.50
N GLY A 424 -23.44 -10.81 -21.58
CA GLY A 424 -24.80 -11.38 -21.54
C GLY A 424 -24.84 -12.87 -21.20
N ASP A 425 -26.02 -13.36 -20.79
CA ASP A 425 -26.25 -14.75 -20.33
C ASP A 425 -25.96 -15.83 -21.40
N LEU A 426 -25.95 -15.44 -22.67
CA LEU A 426 -25.66 -16.31 -23.82
C LEU A 426 -24.16 -16.53 -24.07
N ALA A 427 -23.29 -15.76 -23.42
CA ALA A 427 -21.85 -15.93 -23.55
C ALA A 427 -21.36 -17.02 -22.59
N ASP A 428 -20.83 -18.10 -23.14
CA ASP A 428 -20.14 -19.19 -22.39
C ASP A 428 -18.79 -18.73 -21.78
N HIS A 429 -18.55 -17.42 -21.77
CA HIS A 429 -17.32 -16.80 -21.32
C HIS A 429 -17.39 -16.51 -19.82
N THR A 430 -16.50 -17.14 -19.05
CA THR A 430 -16.31 -16.88 -17.62
C THR A 430 -15.47 -15.64 -17.34
N GLU A 431 -14.81 -15.09 -18.36
CA GLU A 431 -13.90 -13.95 -18.28
C GLU A 431 -14.21 -12.91 -19.36
N LEU A 432 -14.18 -11.62 -19.01
CA LEU A 432 -14.40 -10.50 -19.92
C LEU A 432 -13.31 -9.44 -19.74
N ALA A 433 -12.76 -8.90 -20.83
CA ALA A 433 -11.76 -7.84 -20.80
C ALA A 433 -12.34 -6.55 -21.38
N VAL A 434 -12.46 -5.50 -20.57
CA VAL A 434 -13.05 -4.22 -20.95
C VAL A 434 -11.94 -3.17 -21.08
N SER A 435 -11.75 -2.65 -22.29
CA SER A 435 -10.83 -1.55 -22.57
C SER A 435 -11.57 -0.21 -22.71
N PRO A 436 -10.88 0.94 -22.57
CA PRO A 436 -11.45 2.26 -22.88
C PRO A 436 -12.01 2.35 -24.30
N HIS A 437 -11.37 1.67 -25.26
CA HIS A 437 -11.88 1.56 -26.63
C HIS A 437 -13.21 0.80 -26.71
N ASN A 438 -13.39 -0.26 -25.92
CA ASN A 438 -14.64 -1.03 -25.91
C ASN A 438 -15.80 -0.16 -25.38
N ILE A 439 -15.55 0.66 -24.36
CA ILE A 439 -16.54 1.60 -23.82
C ILE A 439 -16.87 2.68 -24.87
N PHE A 440 -15.86 3.24 -25.53
CA PHE A 440 -16.09 4.27 -26.54
C PHE A 440 -16.85 3.73 -27.77
N ALA A 441 -16.64 2.46 -28.12
CA ALA A 441 -17.33 1.78 -29.20
C ALA A 441 -18.82 1.52 -28.93
N LEU A 442 -19.30 1.74 -27.71
CA LEU A 442 -20.73 1.65 -27.40
C LEU A 442 -21.55 2.70 -28.18
N PRO A 443 -22.84 2.46 -28.42
CA PRO A 443 -23.70 3.38 -29.16
C PRO A 443 -23.62 4.81 -28.61
N ALA A 444 -23.53 5.80 -29.51
CA ALA A 444 -23.43 7.22 -29.14
C ALA A 444 -24.60 7.71 -28.27
N ALA A 445 -25.76 7.07 -28.37
CA ALA A 445 -26.91 7.32 -27.51
C ALA A 445 -26.64 7.10 -26.01
N TRP A 446 -25.64 6.27 -25.67
CA TRP A 446 -25.28 5.95 -24.30
C TRP A 446 -24.15 6.82 -23.75
N HIS A 447 -23.45 7.57 -24.61
CA HIS A 447 -22.33 8.43 -24.19
C HIS A 447 -22.72 9.46 -23.11
N PRO A 448 -23.90 10.11 -23.15
CA PRO A 448 -24.32 11.02 -22.07
C PRO A 448 -24.48 10.30 -20.72
N ALA A 449 -25.06 9.09 -20.72
CA ALA A 449 -25.25 8.32 -19.50
C ALA A 449 -23.91 7.82 -18.92
N LEU A 450 -23.00 7.36 -19.79
CA LEU A 450 -21.63 7.00 -19.39
C LEU A 450 -20.88 8.20 -18.82
N MET A 451 -21.06 9.39 -19.39
CA MET A 451 -20.47 10.61 -18.87
C MET A 451 -21.00 10.96 -17.47
N GLU A 452 -22.30 10.81 -17.22
CA GLU A 452 -22.86 11.04 -15.88
C GLU A 452 -22.35 10.04 -14.84
N ILE A 453 -22.17 8.76 -15.22
CA ILE A 453 -21.52 7.77 -14.35
C ILE A 453 -20.08 8.20 -14.03
N ALA A 454 -19.31 8.61 -15.04
CA ALA A 454 -17.94 9.07 -14.86
C ALA A 454 -17.86 10.29 -13.94
N LYS A 455 -18.70 11.31 -14.17
CA LYS A 455 -18.79 12.50 -13.30
C LYS A 455 -19.17 12.13 -11.87
N SER A 456 -20.12 11.21 -11.68
CA SER A 456 -20.53 10.75 -10.36
C SER A 456 -19.38 10.06 -9.60
N ILE A 457 -18.59 9.24 -10.29
CA ILE A 457 -17.41 8.58 -9.68
C ILE A 457 -16.39 9.62 -9.25
N VAL A 458 -16.13 10.58 -10.13
CA VAL A 458 -15.24 11.70 -9.86
C VAL A 458 -15.76 12.49 -8.66
N GLN A 459 -17.05 12.82 -8.62
CA GLN A 459 -17.68 13.54 -7.50
C GLN A 459 -17.60 12.83 -6.14
N ASN A 460 -17.52 11.51 -6.16
CA ASN A 460 -17.52 10.68 -4.96
C ASN A 460 -16.15 10.00 -4.73
N ILE A 461 -15.06 10.61 -5.19
CA ILE A 461 -13.71 10.10 -4.89
C ILE A 461 -13.41 10.32 -3.41
N GLU A 462 -13.09 9.22 -2.72
CA GLU A 462 -12.64 9.25 -1.34
C GLU A 462 -11.19 9.77 -1.26
N ALA A 463 -10.87 10.54 -0.21
CA ALA A 463 -9.52 11.03 0.04
C ALA A 463 -8.46 9.90 0.09
N ASP A 464 -8.86 8.69 0.49
CA ASP A 464 -7.98 7.52 0.52
C ASP A 464 -7.50 7.09 -0.88
N HIS A 465 -8.25 7.38 -1.96
CA HIS A 465 -7.79 7.16 -3.34
C HIS A 465 -6.57 8.02 -3.66
N PHE A 466 -6.68 9.33 -3.44
CA PHE A 466 -5.59 10.27 -3.70
C PHE A 466 -4.39 10.02 -2.80
N LYS A 467 -4.62 9.63 -1.55
CA LYS A 467 -3.56 9.20 -0.63
C LYS A 467 -2.81 7.96 -1.13
N ASN A 468 -3.53 6.96 -1.65
CA ASN A 468 -2.92 5.77 -2.24
C ASN A 468 -2.15 6.13 -3.52
N ARG A 469 -2.68 7.06 -4.31
CA ARG A 469 -2.05 7.55 -5.54
C ARG A 469 -0.77 8.35 -5.25
N GLU A 470 -0.81 9.30 -4.32
CA GLU A 470 0.37 10.06 -3.86
C GLU A 470 1.47 9.11 -3.42
N ARG A 471 1.14 8.10 -2.61
CA ARG A 471 2.09 7.05 -2.24
C ARG A 471 2.66 6.43 -3.49
N TYR A 472 1.86 5.73 -4.29
CA TYR A 472 2.38 5.00 -5.44
C TYR A 472 3.26 5.88 -6.36
N LEU A 473 2.82 7.09 -6.69
CA LEU A 473 3.59 8.03 -7.52
C LEU A 473 4.89 8.49 -6.88
N ALA A 474 4.94 8.68 -5.55
CA ALA A 474 6.20 8.97 -4.86
C ALA A 474 7.18 7.77 -4.89
N GLU A 475 6.70 6.52 -4.90
CA GLU A 475 7.60 5.36 -5.14
C GLU A 475 8.14 5.38 -6.57
N LEU A 476 7.23 5.66 -7.51
CA LEU A 476 7.48 5.63 -8.94
C LEU A 476 8.52 6.69 -9.31
N LEU A 477 8.30 7.93 -8.89
CA LEU A 477 9.23 9.03 -9.08
C LEU A 477 10.58 8.79 -8.38
N GLY A 478 10.57 8.32 -7.13
CA GLY A 478 11.80 8.00 -6.40
C GLY A 478 12.63 6.90 -7.08
N THR A 479 11.96 5.88 -7.63
CA THR A 479 12.61 4.79 -8.38
C THR A 479 13.13 5.28 -9.73
N TYR A 480 12.34 6.09 -10.45
CA TYR A 480 12.75 6.73 -11.70
C TYR A 480 14.02 7.57 -11.52
N CYS A 481 14.03 8.49 -10.54
CA CYS A 481 15.21 9.32 -10.24
C CYS A 481 16.43 8.46 -9.91
N ALA A 482 16.27 7.40 -9.12
CA ALA A 482 17.37 6.50 -8.78
C ALA A 482 17.95 5.77 -10.00
N MET A 483 17.11 5.40 -10.97
CA MET A 483 17.57 4.77 -12.22
C MET A 483 18.25 5.76 -13.16
N VAL A 484 17.66 6.95 -13.37
CA VAL A 484 18.25 8.01 -14.18
C VAL A 484 19.62 8.41 -13.64
N TYR A 485 19.72 8.58 -12.32
CA TYR A 485 20.99 8.90 -11.66
C TYR A 485 22.05 7.82 -11.89
N ARG A 486 21.66 6.54 -11.77
CA ARG A 486 22.57 5.41 -12.01
C ARG A 486 23.05 5.35 -13.46
N ASP A 487 22.14 5.55 -14.42
CA ASP A 487 22.46 5.53 -15.85
C ASP A 487 23.40 6.67 -16.23
N LYS A 488 23.17 7.88 -15.69
CA LYS A 488 24.06 9.03 -15.89
C LYS A 488 25.48 8.73 -15.40
N HIS A 489 25.62 8.23 -14.17
CA HIS A 489 26.93 7.85 -13.63
C HIS A 489 27.61 6.73 -14.39
N ALA A 490 26.85 5.73 -14.87
CA ALA A 490 27.42 4.65 -15.67
C ALA A 490 27.99 5.17 -17.01
N ARG A 491 27.30 6.13 -17.64
CA ARG A 491 27.77 6.77 -18.88
C ARG A 491 29.00 7.64 -18.66
N GLU A 492 29.03 8.42 -17.58
CA GLU A 492 30.19 9.23 -17.20
C GLU A 492 31.42 8.34 -16.95
N ALA A 493 31.26 7.26 -16.18
CA ALA A 493 32.34 6.31 -15.92
C ALA A 493 32.83 5.59 -17.18
N ALA A 494 31.94 5.30 -18.14
CA ALA A 494 32.32 4.71 -19.43
C ALA A 494 33.09 5.71 -20.30
N SER A 495 32.67 6.98 -20.32
CA SER A 495 33.35 8.06 -21.05
C SER A 495 34.75 8.31 -20.53
N SER A 496 34.94 8.36 -19.20
CA SER A 496 36.26 8.54 -18.58
C SER A 496 37.21 7.39 -18.93
N ARG A 497 36.74 6.13 -18.93
CA ARG A 497 37.55 4.97 -19.35
C ARG A 497 37.90 5.00 -20.83
N HIS A 498 37.02 5.53 -21.68
CA HIS A 498 37.32 5.65 -23.10
C HIS A 498 38.40 6.70 -23.34
N GLN A 499 38.27 7.88 -22.72
CA GLN A 499 39.29 8.93 -22.77
C GLN A 499 40.65 8.44 -22.29
N GLU A 500 40.72 7.72 -21.16
CA GLU A 500 41.96 7.15 -20.62
C GLU A 500 42.62 6.15 -21.59
N LYS A 501 41.83 5.30 -22.25
CA LYS A 501 42.36 4.38 -23.28
C LYS A 501 42.91 5.11 -24.49
N THR A 502 42.21 6.13 -24.98
CA THR A 502 42.68 6.93 -26.12
C THR A 502 43.97 7.68 -25.78
N THR A 503 44.10 8.20 -24.55
CA THR A 503 45.34 8.87 -24.12
C THR A 503 46.54 7.92 -24.01
N VAL A 504 46.31 6.68 -23.57
CA VAL A 504 47.37 5.66 -23.49
C VAL A 504 47.78 5.17 -24.88
N GLU A 505 46.84 5.00 -25.82
CA GLU A 505 47.15 4.61 -27.20
C GLU A 505 47.93 5.72 -27.94
N GLU A 506 47.53 6.99 -27.82
CA GLU A 506 48.26 8.12 -28.40
C GLU A 506 49.67 8.29 -27.82
N ALA A 507 49.85 8.03 -26.52
CA ALA A 507 51.17 8.04 -25.88
C ALA A 507 52.06 6.88 -26.39
N SER A 508 51.47 5.71 -26.69
CA SER A 508 52.21 4.55 -27.21
C SER A 508 52.57 4.64 -28.70
N SER A 509 51.81 5.38 -29.51
CA SER A 509 52.13 5.61 -30.93
C SER A 509 53.17 6.72 -31.16
N SER A 510 53.52 7.46 -30.11
CA SER A 510 54.46 8.59 -30.15
C SER A 510 55.89 8.21 -29.71
N THR A 511 56.11 6.95 -29.35
CA THR A 511 57.41 6.31 -29.07
C THR A 511 57.71 5.28 -30.13
#